data_AF-A0A961G0Y1-F1
#
_entry.id   AF-A0A961G0Y1-F1
#
_cell.length_a   1.000
_cell.length_b   1.000
_cell.length_c   1.000
_cell.angle_alpha   90.00
_cell.angle_beta   90.00
_cell.angle_gamma   90.00
#
_symmetry.space_group_name_H-M   'P 1'
#
loop_
_entity.id
_entity.type
_entity.pdbx_description
1 polymer ?
#
loop_
_entity_poly.entity_id
_entity_poly.type
_entity_poly.pdbx_seq_one_letter_code
_entity_poly.pdbx_strand_id
1 'polypeptide(L)'
;MPPENHHPSAVPLPQAVTLGVEDLAPEESPPVAMVVNADTSSPPGEPVLKAIVAPEETVIPHPVAAVRDPWVEYAIQWLRPRPKQNDAAQKVSAFTVALAVHAVIIFLLGLVILSVPLIDPPALTAVVAPVDPTIEVESVQLQKVQRVSHASSASATPTFTITSNALSNVAIPDFDRKASLDVTIGMQGFGADMGLGFEPDGVESKVNFFGIKSSGKRIAFVIDAEKFMLEDKKGGMPAYEKVKEEIGRMLAGLNRATAFNLLVYEGGRLATFRDKLIPAQPSAIREALAWLAPLNKDFDRLGIAASAEYNSMQVKATNLEPVQAKDISGYPKAIQAALEMDVHTLFIINSGWRHMHRTPTEKEKKELEKRREKEWDEKKQAEWALAVKEAHDFVDKENAARKAKGVPPKVIADWWPLVRQRSPKTAYPPSYRGYTPEEVEDTIKHSVSDLYRDANKPRPEVNVVLFIGEDEMVSPVIEEHFKNLTRGNRGKLKVLKGLAGIEDVTKVK
;
A
#
# COMPACT_ATOMS: atom_id res chain seq x y z
N MET A 1 -59.58 -12.41 40.74
CA MET A 1 -58.45 -11.62 41.27
C MET A 1 -57.57 -11.27 40.08
N PRO A 2 -57.39 -9.98 39.76
CA PRO A 2 -56.71 -9.54 38.55
C PRO A 2 -55.18 -9.52 38.73
N PRO A 3 -54.40 -9.67 37.64
CA PRO A 3 -52.95 -9.55 37.69
C PRO A 3 -52.51 -8.08 37.62
N GLU A 4 -51.44 -7.78 38.36
CA GLU A 4 -50.84 -6.48 38.63
C GLU A 4 -50.34 -5.76 37.37
N ASN A 5 -50.69 -4.48 37.27
CA ASN A 5 -50.14 -3.50 36.33
C ASN A 5 -48.80 -2.99 36.86
N HIS A 6 -47.71 -3.27 36.15
CA HIS A 6 -46.45 -2.54 36.28
C HIS A 6 -46.44 -1.34 35.33
N HIS A 7 -46.59 -0.14 35.90
CA HIS A 7 -46.30 1.14 35.23
C HIS A 7 -44.78 1.36 35.12
N PRO A 8 -44.26 1.77 33.94
CA PRO A 8 -42.91 2.28 33.83
C PRO A 8 -42.81 3.74 34.31
N SER A 9 -41.80 4.01 35.14
CA SER A 9 -41.43 5.33 35.65
C SER A 9 -41.14 6.34 34.53
N ALA A 10 -41.66 7.55 34.69
CA ALA A 10 -41.40 8.69 33.84
C ALA A 10 -39.95 9.19 33.99
N VAL A 11 -39.28 9.40 32.85
CA VAL A 11 -38.01 10.12 32.75
C VAL A 11 -38.33 11.63 32.65
N PRO A 12 -37.67 12.51 33.42
CA PRO A 12 -37.89 13.95 33.32
C PRO A 12 -37.29 14.52 32.03
N LEU A 13 -38.06 15.39 31.36
CA LEU A 13 -37.62 16.19 30.20
C LEU A 13 -36.54 17.20 30.64
N PRO A 14 -35.48 17.43 29.84
CA PRO A 14 -34.54 18.51 30.09
C PRO A 14 -35.20 19.88 29.85
N GLN A 15 -34.96 20.80 30.80
CA GLN A 15 -35.43 22.17 30.78
C GLN A 15 -34.84 22.96 29.61
N ALA A 16 -35.68 23.76 28.96
CA ALA A 16 -35.29 24.71 27.93
C ALA A 16 -34.44 25.83 28.54
N VAL A 17 -33.21 25.99 28.06
CA VAL A 17 -32.35 27.15 28.34
C VAL A 17 -32.76 28.26 27.38
N THR A 18 -33.42 29.27 27.91
CA THR A 18 -33.63 30.58 27.26
C THR A 18 -32.32 31.35 27.30
N LEU A 19 -31.64 31.51 26.17
CA LEU A 19 -30.56 32.49 26.02
C LEU A 19 -31.17 33.82 25.59
N GLY A 20 -31.00 34.82 26.46
CA GLY A 20 -31.41 36.19 26.26
C GLY A 20 -30.59 36.86 25.14
N VAL A 21 -31.31 37.69 24.39
CA VAL A 21 -30.78 38.63 23.41
C VAL A 21 -30.32 39.86 24.20
N GLU A 22 -29.02 40.15 24.18
CA GLU A 22 -28.47 41.43 24.64
C GLU A 22 -27.74 42.11 23.48
N ASP A 23 -28.12 43.35 23.26
CA ASP A 23 -27.62 44.30 22.26
C ASP A 23 -26.11 44.52 22.35
N LEU A 24 -25.40 44.41 21.22
CA LEU A 24 -24.08 45.00 21.05
C LEU A 24 -24.02 45.77 19.73
N ALA A 25 -23.90 47.09 19.88
CA ALA A 25 -23.67 48.08 18.84
C ALA A 25 -22.28 47.93 18.19
N PRO A 26 -22.06 48.48 16.98
CA PRO A 26 -20.85 48.22 16.21
C PRO A 26 -19.67 49.11 16.65
N GLU A 27 -18.53 48.49 16.90
CA GLU A 27 -17.27 49.18 17.19
C GLU A 27 -16.55 49.50 15.86
N GLU A 28 -16.30 50.80 15.64
CA GLU A 28 -15.58 51.33 14.48
C GLU A 28 -14.06 51.10 14.61
N SER A 29 -13.46 50.51 13.57
CA SER A 29 -11.99 50.38 13.44
C SER A 29 -11.36 51.65 12.88
N PRO A 30 -10.31 52.22 13.48
CA PRO A 30 -9.56 53.34 12.89
C PRO A 30 -8.51 52.87 11.87
N PRO A 31 -8.09 53.74 10.93
CA PRO A 31 -7.26 53.39 9.78
C PRO A 31 -5.77 53.26 10.12
N VAL A 32 -5.11 52.31 9.45
CA VAL A 32 -3.64 52.12 9.48
C VAL A 32 -2.96 53.22 8.67
N ALA A 33 -2.16 54.05 9.35
CA ALA A 33 -1.34 55.08 8.76
C ALA A 33 -0.06 54.52 8.12
N MET A 34 0.24 54.99 6.91
CA MET A 34 1.52 54.83 6.21
C MET A 34 2.62 55.62 6.94
N VAL A 35 3.73 54.96 7.24
CA VAL A 35 4.96 55.62 7.70
C VAL A 35 5.82 55.94 6.49
N VAL A 36 5.85 57.23 6.13
CA VAL A 36 6.87 57.87 5.30
C VAL A 36 7.94 58.40 6.24
N ASN A 37 9.19 57.94 6.11
CA ASN A 37 10.33 58.58 6.77
C ASN A 37 11.07 59.43 5.74
N ALA A 38 11.03 60.74 5.96
CA ALA A 38 11.89 61.71 5.30
C ALA A 38 12.67 62.48 6.37
N ASP A 39 13.96 62.63 6.07
CA ASP A 39 14.82 63.78 6.35
C ASP A 39 15.48 63.92 7.72
N THR A 40 16.83 63.96 7.72
CA THR A 40 17.61 64.95 8.48
C THR A 40 19.02 65.13 7.89
N SER A 41 19.28 66.37 7.44
CA SER A 41 20.46 67.21 7.71
C SER A 41 21.81 66.95 7.01
N SER A 42 22.16 67.85 6.09
CA SER A 42 23.54 68.39 5.87
C SER A 42 23.85 69.49 6.91
N PRO A 43 25.10 70.02 7.12
CA PRO A 43 25.87 70.83 6.14
C PRO A 43 27.43 70.75 6.34
N PRO A 44 28.27 71.74 5.94
CA PRO A 44 28.72 72.10 4.58
C PRO A 44 30.28 72.21 4.44
N GLY A 45 30.81 72.38 3.22
CA GLY A 45 32.17 72.92 3.03
C GLY A 45 32.94 72.51 1.75
N GLU A 46 32.59 73.14 0.62
CA GLU A 46 33.44 73.82 -0.38
C GLU A 46 34.83 73.28 -0.89
N PRO A 47 35.35 73.80 -2.03
CA PRO A 47 35.68 73.03 -3.24
C PRO A 47 37.19 72.83 -3.44
N VAL A 48 37.65 72.20 -4.55
CA VAL A 48 38.85 72.62 -5.33
C VAL A 48 39.25 71.63 -6.46
N LEU A 49 39.44 72.25 -7.64
CA LEU A 49 40.34 72.00 -8.80
C LEU A 49 40.25 70.78 -9.74
N LYS A 50 40.09 71.19 -11.01
CA LYS A 50 40.50 70.61 -12.30
C LYS A 50 41.89 69.96 -12.30
N ALA A 51 42.01 68.86 -13.05
CA ALA A 51 43.19 68.55 -13.85
C ALA A 51 42.80 67.89 -15.18
N ILE A 52 43.42 68.41 -16.24
CA ILE A 52 43.36 68.02 -17.66
C ILE A 52 44.38 66.90 -17.92
N VAL A 53 44.29 66.21 -19.08
CA VAL A 53 45.26 65.36 -19.82
C VAL A 53 44.77 63.90 -19.91
N ALA A 54 44.79 63.13 -21.01
CA ALA A 54 44.90 63.27 -22.49
C ALA A 54 44.47 61.87 -23.07
N PRO A 55 44.32 61.67 -24.40
CA PRO A 55 43.55 60.57 -24.98
C PRO A 55 44.40 59.34 -25.32
N GLU A 56 43.83 58.13 -25.27
CA GLU A 56 44.47 56.96 -25.89
C GLU A 56 43.48 55.89 -26.40
N GLU A 57 43.70 55.56 -27.67
CA GLU A 57 43.47 54.32 -28.42
C GLU A 57 42.06 53.71 -28.60
N THR A 58 41.56 53.97 -29.81
CA THR A 58 40.67 53.11 -30.60
C THR A 58 41.26 51.70 -30.80
N VAL A 59 40.64 50.70 -30.19
CA VAL A 59 40.88 49.27 -30.49
C VAL A 59 39.89 48.80 -31.57
N ILE A 60 40.46 48.34 -32.68
CA ILE A 60 39.77 47.69 -33.81
C ILE A 60 39.38 46.25 -33.38
N PRO A 61 38.13 45.79 -33.56
CA PRO A 61 37.79 44.40 -33.31
C PRO A 61 38.32 43.47 -34.41
N HIS A 62 39.06 42.43 -34.01
CA HIS A 62 39.47 41.32 -34.86
C HIS A 62 38.25 40.49 -35.35
N PRO A 63 38.33 39.87 -36.54
CA PRO A 63 37.27 38.98 -37.04
C PRO A 63 37.27 37.68 -36.23
N VAL A 64 36.14 37.39 -35.58
CA VAL A 64 35.89 36.11 -34.91
C VAL A 64 35.85 35.01 -35.96
N ALA A 65 36.80 34.09 -35.86
CA ALA A 65 36.82 32.86 -36.63
C ALA A 65 35.52 32.07 -36.39
N ALA A 66 34.86 31.67 -37.47
CA ALA A 66 33.65 30.86 -37.44
C ALA A 66 33.90 29.54 -36.72
N VAL A 67 33.37 29.43 -35.50
CA VAL A 67 33.27 28.17 -34.77
C VAL A 67 32.24 27.32 -35.52
N ARG A 68 32.73 26.27 -36.19
CA ARG A 68 31.89 25.19 -36.73
C ARG A 68 31.25 24.46 -35.55
N ASP A 69 29.97 24.69 -35.33
CA ASP A 69 29.17 24.01 -34.33
C ASP A 69 28.87 22.55 -34.79
N PRO A 70 29.38 21.52 -34.08
CA PRO A 70 29.11 20.11 -34.40
C PRO A 70 27.62 19.74 -34.37
N TRP A 71 26.80 20.52 -33.68
CA TRP A 71 25.35 20.29 -33.58
C TRP A 71 24.60 20.63 -34.86
N VAL A 72 25.16 21.50 -35.71
CA VAL A 72 24.53 21.88 -36.99
C VAL A 72 24.67 20.77 -38.04
N GLU A 73 25.77 20.01 -38.04
CA GLU A 73 25.89 18.83 -38.91
C GLU A 73 25.01 17.66 -38.45
N TYR A 74 24.78 17.52 -37.15
CA TYR A 74 23.87 16.49 -36.61
C TYR A 74 22.40 16.76 -36.99
N ALA A 75 22.00 18.03 -37.07
CA ALA A 75 20.64 18.43 -37.45
C ALA A 75 20.32 18.20 -38.95
N ILE A 76 21.32 18.29 -39.83
CA ILE A 76 21.13 18.13 -41.28
C ILE A 76 20.93 16.65 -41.67
N GLN A 77 21.36 15.70 -40.84
CA GLN A 77 21.18 14.27 -41.10
C GLN A 77 19.73 13.79 -40.90
N TRP A 78 18.93 14.51 -40.10
CA TRP A 78 17.53 14.16 -39.79
C TRP A 78 16.49 14.75 -40.75
N LEU A 79 16.88 15.69 -41.61
CA LEU A 79 15.98 16.37 -42.55
C LEU A 79 15.94 15.73 -43.96
N ARG A 80 16.57 14.56 -44.16
CA ARG A 80 16.38 13.81 -45.41
C ARG A 80 15.09 12.99 -45.33
N PRO A 81 14.09 13.22 -46.20
CA PRO A 81 12.91 12.35 -46.26
C PRO A 81 13.36 10.93 -46.62
N ARG A 82 13.02 9.95 -45.76
CA ARG A 82 13.25 8.54 -46.06
C ARG A 82 12.41 8.15 -47.29
N PRO A 83 12.98 7.45 -48.29
CA PRO A 83 12.19 6.95 -49.41
C PRO A 83 11.17 5.94 -48.87
N LYS A 84 9.89 6.12 -49.25
CA LYS A 84 8.81 5.16 -48.98
C LYS A 84 9.24 3.79 -49.51
N GLN A 85 9.63 2.88 -48.61
CA GLN A 85 9.83 1.48 -48.94
C GLN A 85 8.46 0.82 -49.10
N ASN A 86 8.28 0.09 -50.20
CA ASN A 86 7.04 -0.60 -50.52
C ASN A 86 6.85 -1.78 -49.56
N ASP A 87 5.86 -1.64 -48.67
CA ASP A 87 5.53 -2.43 -47.49
C ASP A 87 4.95 -3.84 -47.79
N ALA A 88 4.95 -4.26 -49.06
CA ALA A 88 4.34 -5.52 -49.48
C ALA A 88 5.22 -6.74 -49.17
N ALA A 89 6.55 -6.61 -49.28
CA ALA A 89 7.48 -7.72 -49.04
C ALA A 89 7.61 -8.10 -47.55
N GLN A 90 7.51 -7.12 -46.63
CA GLN A 90 7.61 -7.35 -45.19
C GLN A 90 6.34 -7.97 -44.60
N LYS A 91 5.16 -7.68 -45.16
CA LYS A 91 3.88 -8.26 -44.72
C LYS A 91 3.76 -9.75 -45.08
N VAL A 92 4.33 -10.18 -46.20
CA VAL A 92 4.36 -11.59 -46.60
C VAL A 92 5.34 -12.40 -45.75
N SER A 93 6.47 -11.83 -45.31
CA SER A 93 7.42 -12.57 -44.47
C SER A 93 6.89 -12.79 -43.05
N ALA A 94 6.24 -11.79 -42.44
CA ALA A 94 5.69 -11.90 -41.09
C ALA A 94 4.58 -12.95 -41.00
N PHE A 95 3.70 -13.03 -42.00
CA PHE A 95 2.63 -14.04 -42.05
C PHE A 95 3.20 -15.46 -42.19
N THR A 96 4.24 -15.64 -43.02
CA THR A 96 4.87 -16.95 -43.25
C THR A 96 5.58 -17.45 -42.00
N VAL A 97 6.29 -16.57 -41.28
CA VAL A 97 6.95 -16.91 -40.01
C VAL A 97 5.92 -17.27 -38.94
N ALA A 98 4.82 -16.52 -38.83
CA ALA A 98 3.76 -16.83 -37.87
C ALA A 98 3.12 -18.20 -38.13
N LEU A 99 2.88 -18.55 -39.40
CA LEU A 99 2.33 -19.86 -39.78
C LEU A 99 3.28 -21.01 -39.41
N ALA A 100 4.59 -20.84 -39.67
CA ALA A 100 5.59 -21.84 -39.33
C ALA A 100 5.68 -22.09 -37.82
N VAL A 101 5.63 -21.03 -37.00
CA VAL A 101 5.65 -21.15 -35.53
C VAL A 101 4.42 -21.92 -35.03
N HIS A 102 3.23 -21.64 -35.58
CA HIS A 102 2.01 -22.36 -35.18
C HIS A 102 2.06 -23.83 -35.57
N ALA A 103 2.61 -24.18 -36.73
CA ALA A 103 2.77 -25.57 -37.15
C ALA A 103 3.68 -26.35 -36.18
N VAL A 104 4.77 -25.74 -35.71
CA VAL A 104 5.68 -26.35 -34.71
C VAL A 104 4.96 -26.57 -33.38
N ILE A 105 4.19 -25.60 -32.91
CA ILE A 105 3.44 -25.71 -31.64
C ILE A 105 2.42 -26.85 -31.71
N ILE A 106 1.66 -26.94 -32.80
CA ILE A 106 0.66 -28.01 -33.00
C ILE A 106 1.34 -29.39 -33.05
N PHE A 107 2.48 -29.49 -33.73
CA PHE A 107 3.24 -30.74 -33.79
C PHE A 107 3.73 -31.18 -32.40
N LEU A 108 4.26 -30.26 -31.59
CA LEU A 108 4.70 -30.56 -30.22
C LEU A 108 3.54 -30.98 -29.32
N LEU A 109 2.38 -30.34 -29.44
CA LEU A 109 1.15 -30.73 -28.72
C LEU A 109 0.68 -32.13 -29.13
N GLY A 110 0.74 -32.46 -30.42
CA GLY A 110 0.43 -33.80 -30.92
C GLY A 110 1.33 -34.88 -30.31
N LEU A 111 2.64 -34.62 -30.19
CA LEU A 111 3.58 -35.55 -29.56
C LEU A 111 3.28 -35.78 -28.07
N VAL A 112 2.86 -34.74 -27.34
CA VAL A 112 2.44 -34.88 -25.94
C VAL A 112 1.22 -35.78 -25.81
N ILE A 113 0.21 -35.59 -26.67
CA ILE A 113 -1.02 -36.41 -26.65
C ILE A 113 -0.71 -37.88 -26.94
N LEU A 114 0.18 -38.17 -27.90
CA LEU A 114 0.58 -39.54 -28.22
C LEU A 114 1.43 -40.20 -27.13
N SER A 115 2.04 -39.42 -26.23
CA SER A 115 2.94 -39.93 -25.19
C SER A 115 2.22 -40.24 -23.86
N VAL A 116 0.92 -39.95 -23.74
CA VAL A 116 0.15 -40.30 -22.54
C VAL A 116 -0.46 -41.70 -22.72
N PRO A 117 -0.01 -42.72 -21.95
CA PRO A 117 -0.63 -44.03 -22.00
C PRO A 117 -2.09 -43.95 -21.50
N LEU A 118 -3.01 -44.61 -22.20
CA LEU A 118 -4.39 -44.76 -21.70
C LEU A 118 -4.35 -45.55 -20.39
N ILE A 119 -4.92 -44.97 -19.34
CA ILE A 119 -5.12 -45.65 -18.06
C ILE A 119 -6.27 -46.63 -18.25
N ASP A 120 -5.98 -47.93 -18.20
CA ASP A 120 -7.03 -48.95 -18.19
C ASP A 120 -7.86 -48.80 -16.90
N PRO A 121 -9.21 -48.88 -16.99
CA PRO A 121 -10.06 -48.79 -15.82
C PRO A 121 -9.77 -49.96 -14.85
N PRO A 122 -9.82 -49.73 -13.53
CA PRO A 122 -9.50 -50.77 -12.56
C PRO A 122 -10.49 -51.93 -12.67
N ALA A 123 -9.97 -53.13 -12.94
CA ALA A 123 -10.74 -54.36 -12.91
C ALA A 123 -11.19 -54.64 -11.46
N LEU A 124 -12.50 -54.62 -11.23
CA LEU A 124 -13.12 -55.02 -9.95
C LEU A 124 -12.90 -56.51 -9.74
N THR A 125 -11.87 -56.88 -8.98
CA THR A 125 -11.72 -58.23 -8.45
C THR A 125 -12.52 -58.31 -7.16
N ALA A 126 -13.70 -58.92 -7.25
CA ALA A 126 -14.51 -59.26 -6.09
C ALA A 126 -13.82 -60.38 -5.30
N VAL A 127 -13.17 -60.03 -4.19
CA VAL A 127 -12.73 -61.01 -3.19
C VAL A 127 -13.95 -61.38 -2.36
N VAL A 128 -14.49 -62.58 -2.58
CA VAL A 128 -15.54 -63.16 -1.75
C VAL A 128 -14.91 -63.58 -0.42
N ALA A 129 -15.30 -62.90 0.66
CA ALA A 129 -14.94 -63.31 2.02
C ALA A 129 -15.65 -64.65 2.36
N PRO A 130 -14.96 -65.63 2.97
CA PRO A 130 -15.60 -66.85 3.42
C PRO A 130 -16.47 -66.59 4.66
N VAL A 131 -17.62 -67.26 4.66
CA VAL A 131 -18.63 -67.28 5.73
C VAL A 131 -18.08 -68.04 6.94
N ASP A 132 -18.09 -67.41 8.12
CA ASP A 132 -17.80 -68.07 9.39
C ASP A 132 -18.96 -69.01 9.80
N PRO A 133 -18.67 -70.28 10.15
CA PRO A 133 -19.61 -71.09 10.92
C PRO A 133 -19.50 -70.76 12.41
N THR A 134 -20.65 -70.56 13.04
CA THR A 134 -20.82 -70.53 14.49
C THR A 134 -20.42 -71.88 15.10
N ILE A 135 -19.81 -71.88 16.31
CA ILE A 135 -20.18 -72.70 17.49
C ILE A 135 -19.19 -72.51 18.67
N GLU A 136 -19.79 -72.21 19.83
CA GLU A 136 -19.53 -72.53 21.25
C GLU A 136 -18.26 -72.19 22.05
N VAL A 137 -18.56 -71.91 23.33
CA VAL A 137 -17.81 -71.32 24.44
C VAL A 137 -16.88 -72.33 25.11
N GLU A 138 -15.65 -71.91 25.46
CA GLU A 138 -14.85 -72.56 26.51
C GLU A 138 -14.17 -71.51 27.41
N SER A 139 -14.35 -71.66 28.73
CA SER A 139 -13.92 -70.73 29.77
C SER A 139 -12.44 -70.88 30.14
N VAL A 140 -11.65 -69.80 30.08
CA VAL A 140 -10.25 -69.81 30.54
C VAL A 140 -10.14 -69.28 31.97
N GLN A 141 -9.61 -70.10 32.87
CA GLN A 141 -9.27 -69.78 34.26
C GLN A 141 -8.03 -68.87 34.34
N LEU A 142 -8.08 -67.88 35.24
CA LEU A 142 -6.98 -66.97 35.56
C LEU A 142 -5.94 -67.68 36.45
N GLN A 143 -4.70 -67.84 35.94
CA GLN A 143 -3.56 -68.28 36.74
C GLN A 143 -2.72 -67.08 37.20
N LYS A 144 -2.62 -66.93 38.52
CA LYS A 144 -1.89 -65.88 39.24
C LYS A 144 -0.39 -66.21 39.26
N VAL A 145 0.45 -65.42 38.57
CA VAL A 145 1.91 -65.56 38.62
C VAL A 145 2.49 -64.69 39.73
N GLN A 146 3.14 -65.35 40.68
CA GLN A 146 3.83 -64.83 41.86
C GLN A 146 5.20 -64.26 41.45
N ARG A 147 5.46 -62.98 41.76
CA ARG A 147 6.79 -62.36 41.56
C ARG A 147 7.68 -62.64 42.76
N VAL A 148 8.88 -63.16 42.48
CA VAL A 148 9.98 -63.27 43.45
C VAL A 148 10.89 -62.05 43.30
N SER A 149 11.25 -61.47 44.43
CA SER A 149 12.09 -60.27 44.59
C SER A 149 13.57 -60.56 44.39
N HIS A 150 14.27 -59.66 43.70
CA HIS A 150 15.68 -59.37 44.00
C HIS A 150 15.91 -57.86 44.03
N ALA A 151 16.58 -57.44 45.10
CA ALA A 151 16.91 -56.06 45.40
C ALA A 151 18.06 -55.55 44.53
N SER A 152 18.00 -54.28 44.16
CA SER A 152 19.17 -53.44 43.87
C SER A 152 18.84 -51.99 44.17
N SER A 153 19.81 -51.33 44.78
CA SER A 153 19.75 -50.13 45.59
C SER A 153 19.66 -48.82 44.80
N ALA A 154 18.86 -47.90 45.35
CA ALA A 154 19.07 -46.45 45.47
C ALA A 154 19.61 -45.61 44.30
N SER A 155 18.78 -44.68 43.82
CA SER A 155 19.05 -43.24 43.96
C SER A 155 17.80 -42.42 43.60
N ALA A 156 17.51 -41.44 44.45
CA ALA A 156 16.27 -40.68 44.49
C ALA A 156 16.28 -39.51 43.49
N THR A 157 15.12 -39.23 42.89
CA THR A 157 14.76 -37.90 42.37
C THR A 157 13.41 -37.51 42.95
N PRO A 158 13.26 -36.30 43.55
CA PRO A 158 12.00 -35.91 44.17
C PRO A 158 10.98 -35.47 43.12
N THR A 159 9.81 -36.10 43.16
CA THR A 159 8.59 -35.67 42.48
C THR A 159 7.97 -34.51 43.27
N PHE A 160 7.82 -33.33 42.67
CA PHE A 160 6.95 -32.28 43.23
C PHE A 160 5.50 -32.58 42.85
N THR A 161 4.72 -32.98 43.84
CA THR A 161 3.26 -33.09 43.81
C THR A 161 2.62 -31.70 43.82
N ILE A 162 1.80 -31.39 42.82
CA ILE A 162 0.86 -30.26 42.86
C ILE A 162 -0.44 -30.76 43.47
N THR A 163 -0.71 -30.38 44.71
CA THR A 163 -2.03 -30.49 45.34
C THR A 163 -2.67 -29.11 45.35
N SER A 164 -3.73 -28.95 44.57
CA SER A 164 -4.66 -27.83 44.67
C SER A 164 -5.48 -27.98 45.96
N ASN A 165 -5.41 -27.00 46.86
CA ASN A 165 -6.51 -26.50 47.69
C ASN A 165 -5.99 -25.44 48.68
N ALA A 166 -6.24 -24.17 48.37
CA ALA A 166 -6.46 -23.12 49.36
C ALA A 166 -7.04 -21.88 48.67
N LEU A 167 -8.31 -21.57 48.98
CA LEU A 167 -8.90 -20.26 48.78
C LEU A 167 -8.13 -19.28 49.67
N SER A 168 -7.44 -18.31 49.06
CA SER A 168 -6.86 -17.18 49.79
C SER A 168 -7.66 -15.92 49.46
N ASN A 169 -8.18 -15.28 50.51
CA ASN A 169 -8.77 -13.96 50.47
C ASN A 169 -7.72 -12.96 49.95
N VAL A 170 -7.87 -12.53 48.70
CA VAL A 170 -7.12 -11.39 48.18
C VAL A 170 -7.85 -10.13 48.64
N ALA A 171 -7.27 -9.42 49.60
CA ALA A 171 -7.68 -8.06 49.92
C ALA A 171 -7.43 -7.18 48.68
N ILE A 172 -8.50 -6.65 48.12
CA ILE A 172 -8.44 -5.67 47.03
C ILE A 172 -8.00 -4.35 47.66
N PRO A 173 -6.86 -3.74 47.25
CA PRO A 173 -6.54 -2.39 47.69
C PRO A 173 -7.53 -1.40 47.07
N ASP A 174 -8.08 -0.53 47.93
CA ASP A 174 -8.95 0.57 47.54
C ASP A 174 -8.11 1.65 46.84
N PHE A 175 -8.51 2.04 45.63
CA PHE A 175 -7.76 3.02 44.82
C PHE A 175 -8.34 4.41 45.03
N ASP A 176 -7.69 5.19 45.88
CA ASP A 176 -7.93 6.62 45.96
C ASP A 176 -7.39 7.30 44.68
N ARG A 177 -8.31 7.90 43.91
CA ARG A 177 -8.01 8.55 42.63
C ARG A 177 -7.35 9.89 42.89
N LYS A 178 -6.02 9.95 42.77
CA LYS A 178 -5.26 11.11 42.27
C LYS A 178 -3.75 10.80 42.23
N ALA A 179 -3.27 10.31 41.09
CA ALA A 179 -1.92 10.55 40.58
C ALA A 179 -1.81 9.97 39.16
N SER A 180 -1.30 10.78 38.23
CA SER A 180 -0.83 10.35 36.91
C SER A 180 0.25 9.28 37.08
N LEU A 181 0.02 8.06 36.59
CA LEU A 181 1.01 7.00 36.62
C LEU A 181 1.27 6.46 35.22
N ASP A 182 2.45 6.79 34.74
CA ASP A 182 3.24 6.07 33.74
C ASP A 182 3.44 4.62 34.22
N VAL A 183 2.80 3.67 33.53
CA VAL A 183 2.95 2.23 33.82
C VAL A 183 4.14 1.71 33.01
N THR A 184 5.33 2.02 33.49
CA THR A 184 6.55 1.24 33.21
C THR A 184 6.72 0.23 34.32
N ILE A 185 6.08 -0.94 34.20
CA ILE A 185 6.38 -2.10 35.06
C ILE A 185 6.52 -3.32 34.14
N GLY A 186 7.77 -3.67 33.82
CA GLY A 186 8.14 -4.93 33.17
C GLY A 186 9.05 -4.87 31.94
N MET A 187 9.60 -3.72 31.54
CA MET A 187 10.52 -3.59 30.39
C MET A 187 11.98 -3.28 30.77
N GLN A 188 12.41 -3.66 31.98
CA GLN A 188 13.80 -3.50 32.40
C GLN A 188 14.63 -4.70 31.90
N GLY A 189 15.03 -4.63 30.63
CA GLY A 189 15.93 -5.61 30.01
C GLY A 189 16.00 -5.61 28.47
N PHE A 190 15.11 -4.90 27.76
CA PHE A 190 15.01 -5.00 26.30
C PHE A 190 14.97 -3.66 25.56
N GLY A 191 15.50 -2.59 26.16
CA GLY A 191 15.50 -1.25 25.57
C GLY A 191 16.80 -0.52 25.81
N ALA A 192 17.82 -0.81 24.99
CA ALA A 192 18.96 0.06 24.68
C ALA A 192 19.99 -0.59 23.73
N ASP A 193 19.98 -1.93 23.56
CA ASP A 193 21.09 -2.63 22.87
C ASP A 193 20.68 -3.58 21.72
N MET A 194 19.41 -3.56 21.27
CA MET A 194 18.97 -4.26 20.05
C MET A 194 19.31 -3.47 18.76
N GLY A 195 20.47 -2.81 18.75
CA GLY A 195 21.11 -2.27 17.55
C GLY A 195 22.06 -3.29 16.90
N LEU A 196 22.33 -4.41 17.58
CA LEU A 196 23.11 -5.53 17.08
C LEU A 196 22.17 -6.64 16.60
N GLY A 197 22.43 -7.15 15.39
CA GLY A 197 21.49 -7.90 14.56
C GLY A 197 20.73 -9.01 15.29
N PHE A 198 19.41 -8.84 15.39
CA PHE A 198 18.50 -9.97 15.53
C PHE A 198 18.52 -10.70 14.18
N GLU A 199 19.43 -11.66 14.03
CA GLU A 199 19.37 -12.62 12.94
C GLU A 199 18.51 -13.78 13.44
N PRO A 200 17.26 -13.91 12.98
CA PRO A 200 16.38 -14.97 13.46
C PRO A 200 16.95 -16.35 13.05
N ASP A 201 17.61 -17.01 13.99
CA ASP A 201 17.95 -18.43 13.89
C ASP A 201 16.69 -19.25 14.14
N GLY A 202 16.00 -19.61 13.06
CA GLY A 202 14.75 -20.34 13.11
C GLY A 202 14.22 -20.73 11.73
N VAL A 203 13.26 -21.66 11.73
CA VAL A 203 12.53 -22.10 10.52
C VAL A 203 11.75 -20.92 9.95
N GLU A 204 11.88 -20.70 8.64
CA GLU A 204 11.15 -19.66 7.93
C GLU A 204 9.63 -19.81 8.12
N SER A 205 8.93 -18.69 8.30
CA SER A 205 7.47 -18.71 8.29
C SER A 205 6.98 -19.02 6.89
N LYS A 206 6.19 -20.08 6.72
CA LYS A 206 5.43 -20.31 5.49
C LYS A 206 4.17 -19.47 5.54
N VAL A 207 4.02 -18.59 4.56
CA VAL A 207 2.95 -17.59 4.51
C VAL A 207 2.14 -17.79 3.23
N ASN A 208 0.82 -17.61 3.32
CA ASN A 208 -0.09 -17.63 2.17
C ASN A 208 -0.85 -16.30 2.10
N PHE A 209 -0.40 -15.37 1.24
CA PHE A 209 -0.99 -14.04 1.06
C PHE A 209 -1.97 -14.08 -0.11
N PHE A 210 -3.27 -14.22 0.15
CA PHE A 210 -4.31 -14.30 -0.89
C PHE A 210 -4.01 -15.33 -1.99
N GLY A 211 -3.49 -16.51 -1.60
CA GLY A 211 -3.09 -17.58 -2.51
C GLY A 211 -1.62 -17.55 -2.93
N ILE A 212 -0.88 -16.49 -2.63
CA ILE A 212 0.56 -16.41 -2.84
C ILE A 212 1.28 -17.12 -1.69
N LYS A 213 1.78 -18.33 -1.98
CA LYS A 213 2.66 -19.08 -1.06
C LYS A 213 4.10 -18.60 -1.17
N SER A 214 4.68 -18.17 -0.05
CA SER A 214 6.08 -17.76 0.09
C SER A 214 6.59 -18.07 1.52
N SER A 215 7.88 -17.92 1.77
CA SER A 215 8.48 -18.05 3.09
C SER A 215 9.51 -16.97 3.37
N GLY A 216 9.69 -16.64 4.65
CA GLY A 216 10.68 -15.64 5.05
C GLY A 216 10.84 -15.55 6.57
N LYS A 217 11.94 -14.93 6.99
CA LYS A 217 12.23 -14.64 8.40
C LYS A 217 12.03 -13.16 8.78
N ARG A 218 12.03 -12.29 7.78
CA ARG A 218 11.84 -10.84 7.89
C ARG A 218 10.78 -10.42 6.88
N ILE A 219 9.56 -10.19 7.35
CA ILE A 219 8.37 -10.06 6.48
C ILE A 219 7.70 -8.71 6.70
N ALA A 220 7.36 -8.00 5.63
CA ALA A 220 6.51 -6.81 5.74
C ALA A 220 5.23 -6.97 4.93
N PHE A 221 4.15 -6.40 5.44
CA PHE A 221 2.87 -6.31 4.74
C PHE A 221 2.57 -4.84 4.45
N VAL A 222 2.33 -4.53 3.18
CA VAL A 222 2.01 -3.20 2.68
C VAL A 222 0.56 -3.18 2.23
N ILE A 223 -0.20 -2.24 2.78
CA ILE A 223 -1.65 -2.16 2.63
C ILE A 223 -1.99 -0.82 2.02
N ASP A 224 -2.65 -0.85 0.88
CA ASP A 224 -3.25 0.32 0.26
C ASP A 224 -4.45 0.81 1.09
N ALA A 225 -4.41 2.06 1.56
CA ALA A 225 -5.52 2.69 2.29
C ALA A 225 -6.29 3.71 1.44
N GLU A 226 -5.98 3.84 0.16
CA GLU A 226 -6.64 4.79 -0.71
C GLU A 226 -8.11 4.43 -0.92
N LYS A 227 -8.93 5.45 -1.17
CA LYS A 227 -10.37 5.31 -1.49
C LYS A 227 -10.63 4.35 -2.65
N PHE A 228 -9.65 4.14 -3.54
CA PHE A 228 -9.75 3.17 -4.63
C PHE A 228 -9.99 1.73 -4.17
N MET A 229 -9.54 1.37 -2.96
CA MET A 229 -9.80 0.06 -2.35
C MET A 229 -11.25 -0.09 -1.85
N LEU A 230 -11.97 1.03 -1.72
CA LEU A 230 -13.30 1.12 -1.09
C LEU A 230 -14.42 1.38 -2.11
N GLU A 231 -14.10 1.36 -3.39
CA GLU A 231 -15.10 1.56 -4.44
C GLU A 231 -16.11 0.41 -4.47
N ASP A 232 -17.38 0.72 -4.78
CA ASP A 232 -18.46 -0.28 -4.83
C ASP A 232 -18.15 -1.47 -5.73
N LYS A 233 -17.49 -1.24 -6.89
CA LYS A 233 -17.09 -2.31 -7.82
C LYS A 233 -16.15 -3.34 -7.21
N LYS A 234 -15.45 -3.01 -6.12
CA LYS A 234 -14.59 -3.92 -5.35
C LYS A 234 -15.32 -4.58 -4.18
N GLY A 235 -16.55 -4.16 -3.88
CA GLY A 235 -17.33 -4.60 -2.72
C GLY A 235 -17.27 -3.63 -1.53
N GLY A 236 -16.74 -2.42 -1.72
CA GLY A 236 -16.78 -1.34 -0.73
C GLY A 236 -16.03 -1.63 0.57
N MET A 237 -16.49 -1.00 1.66
CA MET A 237 -15.96 -1.22 3.02
C MET A 237 -16.01 -2.70 3.47
N PRO A 238 -17.07 -3.49 3.18
CA PRO A 238 -17.07 -4.92 3.50
C PRO A 238 -15.90 -5.69 2.89
N ALA A 239 -15.55 -5.42 1.63
CA ALA A 239 -14.40 -6.05 1.00
C ALA A 239 -13.07 -5.63 1.64
N TYR A 240 -12.95 -4.36 2.03
CA TYR A 240 -11.78 -3.88 2.76
C TYR A 240 -11.64 -4.51 4.15
N GLU A 241 -12.75 -4.75 4.85
CA GLU A 241 -12.73 -5.49 6.11
C GLU A 241 -12.22 -6.92 5.90
N LYS A 242 -12.62 -7.59 4.81
CA LYS A 242 -12.05 -8.90 4.45
C LYS A 242 -10.55 -8.86 4.16
N VAL A 243 -10.04 -7.76 3.60
CA VAL A 243 -8.58 -7.56 3.47
C VAL A 243 -7.91 -7.52 4.85
N LYS A 244 -8.46 -6.74 5.79
CA LYS A 244 -7.93 -6.66 7.18
C LYS A 244 -8.01 -8.00 7.91
N GLU A 245 -9.14 -8.72 7.78
CA GLU A 245 -9.30 -10.06 8.35
C GLU A 245 -8.26 -11.04 7.80
N GLU A 246 -7.97 -11.00 6.49
CA GLU A 246 -6.96 -11.88 5.88
C GLU A 246 -5.55 -11.55 6.40
N ILE A 247 -5.18 -10.27 6.47
CA ILE A 247 -3.93 -9.86 7.10
C ILE A 247 -3.86 -10.37 8.55
N GLY A 248 -4.97 -10.34 9.29
CA GLY A 248 -5.04 -10.88 10.64
C GLY A 248 -4.78 -12.38 10.72
N ARG A 249 -5.40 -13.17 9.84
CA ARG A 249 -5.12 -14.61 9.73
C ARG A 249 -3.66 -14.91 9.41
N MET A 250 -3.06 -14.06 8.59
CA MET A 250 -1.67 -14.21 8.18
C MET A 250 -0.69 -13.90 9.30
N LEU A 251 -0.89 -12.79 10.00
CA LEU A 251 -0.07 -12.45 11.16
C LEU A 251 -0.16 -13.55 12.23
N ALA A 252 -1.35 -14.09 12.46
CA ALA A 252 -1.54 -15.21 13.39
C ALA A 252 -0.80 -16.51 12.97
N GLY A 253 -0.51 -16.67 11.67
CA GLY A 253 0.22 -17.81 11.12
C GLY A 253 1.75 -17.67 11.14
N LEU A 254 2.29 -16.51 11.56
CA LEU A 254 3.74 -16.30 11.64
C LEU A 254 4.35 -17.10 12.80
N ASN A 255 5.53 -17.66 12.56
CA ASN A 255 6.38 -18.21 13.60
C ASN A 255 6.90 -17.08 14.51
N ARG A 256 6.98 -17.32 15.81
CA ARG A 256 7.51 -16.36 16.81
C ARG A 256 8.93 -15.87 16.52
N ALA A 257 9.73 -16.68 15.82
CA ALA A 257 11.08 -16.30 15.38
C ALA A 257 11.08 -15.37 14.16
N THR A 258 9.94 -15.14 13.49
CA THR A 258 9.85 -14.22 12.35
C THR A 258 9.73 -12.79 12.83
N ALA A 259 10.53 -11.89 12.25
CA ALA A 259 10.38 -10.46 12.45
C ALA A 259 9.40 -9.91 11.40
N PHE A 260 8.48 -9.06 11.81
CA PHE A 260 7.44 -8.51 10.95
C PHE A 260 7.18 -7.02 11.17
N ASN A 261 6.53 -6.38 10.19
CA ASN A 261 5.93 -5.06 10.33
C ASN A 261 4.71 -4.88 9.40
N LEU A 262 3.86 -3.91 9.71
CA LEU A 262 2.75 -3.45 8.86
C LEU A 262 3.02 -2.03 8.38
N LEU A 263 2.78 -1.80 7.10
CA LEU A 263 2.90 -0.50 6.45
C LEU A 263 1.58 -0.21 5.73
N VAL A 264 1.10 1.02 5.86
CA VAL A 264 -0.12 1.50 5.22
C VAL A 264 0.22 2.78 4.47
N TYR A 265 -0.23 2.93 3.22
CA TYR A 265 0.01 4.14 2.43
C TYR A 265 -1.28 4.76 1.88
N GLU A 266 -1.25 6.08 1.69
CA GLU A 266 -2.31 6.86 1.03
C GLU A 266 -1.66 8.08 0.34
N GLY A 267 -1.66 8.12 -0.99
CA GLY A 267 -0.95 9.15 -1.74
C GLY A 267 0.51 9.30 -1.27
N GLY A 268 0.93 10.52 -0.88
CA GLY A 268 2.28 10.78 -0.35
C GLY A 268 2.52 10.34 1.10
N ARG A 269 1.49 9.89 1.82
CA ARG A 269 1.57 9.50 3.24
C ARG A 269 1.88 8.01 3.36
N LEU A 270 2.71 7.69 4.34
CA LEU A 270 3.08 6.34 4.72
C LEU A 270 3.05 6.27 6.24
N ALA A 271 2.40 5.26 6.80
CA ALA A 271 2.40 4.99 8.23
C ALA A 271 2.85 3.56 8.48
N THR A 272 3.57 3.34 9.58
CA THR A 272 4.08 2.03 9.97
C THR A 272 3.66 1.70 11.39
N PHE A 273 3.39 0.42 11.65
CA PHE A 273 3.01 -0.02 13.00
C PHE A 273 4.18 0.14 14.00
N ARG A 274 5.41 -0.10 13.52
CA ARG A 274 6.67 0.14 14.20
C ARG A 274 7.69 0.77 13.26
N ASP A 275 8.72 1.40 13.81
CA ASP A 275 9.82 1.98 13.02
C ASP A 275 10.76 0.90 12.43
N LYS A 276 10.76 -0.30 13.02
CA LYS A 276 11.60 -1.43 12.64
C LYS A 276 10.79 -2.73 12.68
N LEU A 277 11.33 -3.78 12.05
CA LEU A 277 10.79 -5.14 12.19
C LEU A 277 10.86 -5.58 13.65
N ILE A 278 9.77 -6.18 14.15
CA ILE A 278 9.70 -6.72 15.51
C ILE A 278 9.34 -8.20 15.49
N PRO A 279 9.74 -9.00 16.48
CA PRO A 279 9.36 -10.41 16.55
C PRO A 279 7.84 -10.63 16.58
N ALA A 280 7.36 -11.67 15.90
CA ALA A 280 5.96 -12.06 15.80
C ALA A 280 5.42 -12.73 17.09
N GLN A 281 5.57 -12.02 18.22
CA GLN A 281 4.99 -12.44 19.49
C GLN A 281 3.47 -12.24 19.48
N PRO A 282 2.69 -13.06 20.22
CA PRO A 282 1.24 -12.90 20.27
C PRO A 282 0.77 -11.51 20.74
N SER A 283 1.51 -10.83 21.62
CA SER A 283 1.21 -9.45 22.03
C SER A 283 1.41 -8.45 20.88
N ALA A 284 2.57 -8.50 20.22
CA ALA A 284 2.90 -7.68 19.07
C ALA A 284 1.87 -7.85 17.94
N ILE A 285 1.43 -9.09 17.67
CA ILE A 285 0.39 -9.36 16.67
C ILE A 285 -0.93 -8.69 17.09
N ARG A 286 -1.38 -8.85 18.35
CA ARG A 286 -2.62 -8.21 18.83
C ARG A 286 -2.56 -6.68 18.72
N GLU A 287 -1.43 -6.08 19.07
CA GLU A 287 -1.21 -4.64 18.93
C GLU A 287 -1.25 -4.19 17.47
N ALA A 288 -0.63 -4.96 16.56
CA ALA A 288 -0.66 -4.67 15.12
C ALA A 288 -2.09 -4.72 14.56
N LEU A 289 -2.91 -5.69 15.01
CA LEU A 289 -4.32 -5.79 14.62
C LEU A 289 -5.16 -4.65 15.20
N ALA A 290 -4.93 -4.27 16.46
CA ALA A 290 -5.60 -3.12 17.07
C ALA A 290 -5.26 -1.81 16.34
N TRP A 291 -4.00 -1.64 15.92
CA TRP A 291 -3.54 -0.49 15.13
C TRP A 291 -4.15 -0.46 13.72
N LEU A 292 -4.37 -1.62 13.09
CA LEU A 292 -4.97 -1.71 11.76
C LEU A 292 -6.52 -1.58 11.80
N ALA A 293 -7.16 -1.98 12.89
CA ALA A 293 -8.62 -2.06 13.02
C ALA A 293 -9.38 -0.76 12.63
N PRO A 294 -8.99 0.45 13.07
CA PRO A 294 -9.73 1.67 12.76
C PRO A 294 -9.59 2.13 11.31
N LEU A 295 -8.59 1.62 10.56
CA LEU A 295 -8.35 2.00 9.18
C LEU A 295 -9.58 1.72 8.31
N ASN A 296 -10.06 2.75 7.62
CA ASN A 296 -11.21 2.68 6.72
C ASN A 296 -12.38 1.91 7.35
N LYS A 297 -12.73 2.24 8.59
CA LYS A 297 -13.91 1.69 9.27
C LYS A 297 -15.14 2.59 9.14
N ASP A 298 -14.93 3.89 9.13
CA ASP A 298 -15.99 4.91 9.10
C ASP A 298 -15.88 5.75 7.82
N PHE A 299 -17.02 5.96 7.14
CA PHE A 299 -17.06 6.74 5.88
C PHE A 299 -16.66 8.21 6.04
N ASP A 300 -16.79 8.75 7.25
CA ASP A 300 -16.37 10.12 7.57
C ASP A 300 -14.87 10.22 7.85
N ARG A 301 -14.19 9.07 7.99
CA ARG A 301 -12.77 8.98 8.34
C ARG A 301 -12.03 7.96 7.47
N LEU A 302 -12.08 8.19 6.16
CA LEU A 302 -11.37 7.37 5.18
C LEU A 302 -9.89 7.78 5.06
N GLY A 303 -9.05 6.77 4.83
CA GLY A 303 -7.62 6.91 4.64
C GLY A 303 -6.84 7.06 5.94
N ILE A 304 -5.54 7.27 5.78
CA ILE A 304 -4.60 7.59 6.85
C ILE A 304 -4.84 9.04 7.32
N ALA A 305 -5.18 9.92 6.37
CA ALA A 305 -5.44 11.35 6.57
C ALA A 305 -6.35 11.68 7.76
N ALA A 306 -7.35 10.82 7.98
CA ALA A 306 -8.43 11.07 8.92
C ALA A 306 -8.13 10.57 10.35
N SER A 307 -6.93 10.03 10.61
CA SER A 307 -6.55 9.55 11.94
C SER A 307 -5.18 10.07 12.37
N ALA A 308 -5.16 10.68 13.55
CA ALA A 308 -3.93 11.08 14.24
C ALA A 308 -3.11 9.89 14.73
N GLU A 309 -3.68 8.68 14.73
CA GLU A 309 -3.01 7.44 15.18
C GLU A 309 -1.95 6.94 14.19
N TYR A 310 -1.96 7.45 12.95
CA TYR A 310 -1.03 7.07 11.90
C TYR A 310 0.05 8.13 11.72
N ASN A 311 1.17 7.94 12.41
CA ASN A 311 2.34 8.80 12.26
C ASN A 311 2.96 8.63 10.87
N SER A 312 3.24 9.75 10.20
CA SER A 312 3.88 9.73 8.88
C SER A 312 5.35 9.33 9.00
N MET A 313 5.73 8.25 8.33
CA MET A 313 7.12 7.83 8.15
C MET A 313 7.72 8.48 6.90
N GLN A 314 8.98 8.92 7.02
CA GLN A 314 9.79 9.31 5.88
C GLN A 314 10.75 8.18 5.51
N VAL A 315 11.03 8.08 4.22
CA VAL A 315 12.01 7.11 3.68
C VAL A 315 13.35 7.79 3.46
N LYS A 316 14.43 7.02 3.52
CA LYS A 316 15.73 7.49 3.07
C LYS A 316 15.66 7.70 1.57
N ALA A 317 15.68 8.98 1.20
CA ALA A 317 15.60 9.52 -0.15
C ALA A 317 16.83 9.20 -1.04
N THR A 318 17.43 8.02 -0.90
CA THR A 318 18.71 7.69 -1.51
C THR A 318 18.49 6.96 -2.83
N ASN A 319 19.14 7.44 -3.90
CA ASN A 319 19.20 6.80 -5.22
C ASN A 319 17.83 6.42 -5.82
N LEU A 320 16.87 7.32 -5.67
CA LEU A 320 15.50 7.13 -6.16
C LEU A 320 15.34 7.44 -7.65
N GLU A 321 16.36 7.96 -8.34
CA GLU A 321 16.29 8.27 -9.77
C GLU A 321 15.81 7.06 -10.58
N PRO A 322 14.94 7.24 -11.59
CA PRO A 322 14.49 8.51 -12.18
C PRO A 322 13.38 9.24 -11.39
N VAL A 323 12.83 8.64 -10.33
CA VAL A 323 11.84 9.29 -9.46
C VAL A 323 12.54 10.19 -8.44
N GLN A 324 12.13 11.45 -8.36
CA GLN A 324 12.69 12.37 -7.38
C GLN A 324 12.21 12.00 -5.98
N ALA A 325 13.10 12.13 -5.00
CA ALA A 325 12.79 11.79 -3.61
C ALA A 325 11.55 12.47 -3.03
N LYS A 326 11.27 13.72 -3.43
CA LYS A 326 10.08 14.46 -3.00
C LYS A 326 8.78 13.98 -3.66
N ASP A 327 8.88 13.26 -4.77
CA ASP A 327 7.75 12.81 -5.57
C ASP A 327 7.39 11.34 -5.30
N ILE A 328 8.28 10.58 -4.65
CA ILE A 328 7.99 9.19 -4.28
C ILE A 328 6.77 9.14 -3.35
N SER A 329 5.78 8.37 -3.77
CA SER A 329 4.49 8.25 -3.09
C SER A 329 3.93 6.84 -3.30
N GLY A 330 2.78 6.53 -2.71
CA GLY A 330 2.06 5.28 -2.91
C GLY A 330 2.85 4.02 -2.54
N TYR A 331 2.60 2.94 -3.30
CA TYR A 331 3.30 1.68 -3.09
C TYR A 331 4.83 1.77 -3.33
N PRO A 332 5.40 2.59 -4.25
CA PRO A 332 6.86 2.76 -4.34
C PRO A 332 7.49 3.26 -3.04
N LYS A 333 6.87 4.26 -2.38
CA LYS A 333 7.34 4.76 -1.09
C LYS A 333 7.27 3.69 0.00
N ALA A 334 6.19 2.89 0.01
CA ALA A 334 6.06 1.79 0.96
C ALA A 334 7.06 0.66 0.71
N ILE A 335 7.36 0.33 -0.56
CA ILE A 335 8.42 -0.62 -0.93
C ILE A 335 9.77 -0.10 -0.44
N GLN A 336 10.11 1.15 -0.74
CA GLN A 336 11.36 1.76 -0.27
C GLN A 336 11.52 1.64 1.25
N ALA A 337 10.48 2.00 2.01
CA ALA A 337 10.50 1.88 3.46
C ALA A 337 10.72 0.44 3.94
N ALA A 338 10.05 -0.52 3.32
CA ALA A 338 10.23 -1.93 3.67
C ALA A 338 11.64 -2.44 3.33
N LEU A 339 12.20 -2.02 2.18
CA LEU A 339 13.57 -2.36 1.79
C LEU A 339 14.60 -1.83 2.79
N GLU A 340 14.42 -0.60 3.28
CA GLU A 340 15.26 0.01 4.31
C GLU A 340 15.20 -0.71 5.67
N MET A 341 14.10 -1.42 5.95
CA MET A 341 13.94 -2.30 7.11
C MET A 341 14.59 -3.68 6.92
N ASP A 342 15.29 -3.92 5.80
CA ASP A 342 15.98 -5.18 5.49
C ASP A 342 15.05 -6.41 5.40
N VAL A 343 13.86 -6.23 4.81
CA VAL A 343 12.89 -7.32 4.60
C VAL A 343 13.39 -8.37 3.61
N HIS A 344 13.14 -9.63 3.90
CA HIS A 344 13.34 -10.73 2.94
C HIS A 344 12.13 -10.90 2.03
N THR A 345 10.92 -10.73 2.58
CA THR A 345 9.67 -10.98 1.87
C THR A 345 8.71 -9.82 2.11
N LEU A 346 8.21 -9.26 1.02
CA LEU A 346 7.26 -8.17 1.02
C LEU A 346 5.96 -8.65 0.38
N PHE A 347 4.85 -8.45 1.08
CA PHE A 347 3.51 -8.68 0.54
C PHE A 347 2.77 -7.36 0.42
N ILE A 348 2.29 -7.05 -0.79
CA ILE A 348 1.61 -5.80 -1.09
C ILE A 348 0.21 -6.14 -1.56
N ILE A 349 -0.81 -5.52 -0.99
CA ILE A 349 -2.15 -5.46 -1.61
C ILE A 349 -2.42 -4.03 -2.04
N ASN A 350 -2.70 -3.84 -3.33
CA ASN A 350 -2.95 -2.51 -3.89
C ASN A 350 -4.10 -2.47 -4.90
N SER A 351 -4.66 -1.29 -5.08
CA SER A 351 -5.74 -1.02 -6.01
C SER A 351 -5.29 -0.82 -7.47
N GLY A 352 -4.00 -0.96 -7.76
CA GLY A 352 -3.41 -0.82 -9.10
C GLY A 352 -2.40 0.31 -9.24
N TRP A 353 -2.07 0.64 -10.49
CA TRP A 353 -1.24 1.80 -10.82
C TRP A 353 -2.07 3.08 -10.72
N ARG A 354 -1.57 4.05 -9.98
CA ARG A 354 -2.16 5.38 -9.83
C ARG A 354 -1.15 6.41 -10.32
N HIS A 355 -1.65 7.52 -10.85
CA HIS A 355 -0.81 8.59 -11.37
C HIS A 355 0.14 9.06 -10.25
N MET A 356 1.42 8.76 -10.40
CA MET A 356 2.44 9.33 -9.52
C MET A 356 2.82 10.69 -10.06
N HIS A 357 2.46 11.73 -9.30
CA HIS A 357 2.76 13.10 -9.68
C HIS A 357 4.27 13.30 -9.72
N ARG A 358 4.71 14.02 -10.75
CA ARG A 358 6.08 14.46 -10.90
C ARG A 358 6.11 15.96 -10.70
N THR A 359 7.06 16.45 -9.90
CA THR A 359 7.30 17.88 -9.80
C THR A 359 7.80 18.38 -11.15
N PRO A 360 7.08 19.29 -11.82
CA PRO A 360 7.48 19.76 -13.14
C PRO A 360 8.75 20.59 -13.08
N THR A 361 9.60 20.43 -14.09
CA THR A 361 10.74 21.32 -14.33
C THR A 361 10.25 22.72 -14.75
N GLU A 362 11.09 23.74 -14.61
CA GLU A 362 10.76 25.10 -15.07
C GLU A 362 10.42 25.16 -16.57
N LYS A 363 11.07 24.32 -17.37
CA LYS A 363 10.75 24.19 -18.79
C LYS A 363 9.33 23.65 -19.00
N GLU A 364 8.96 22.60 -18.29
CA GLU A 364 7.63 21.98 -18.38
C GLU A 364 6.53 22.89 -17.83
N LYS A 365 6.82 23.70 -16.80
CA LYS A 365 5.90 24.75 -16.34
C LYS A 365 5.59 25.73 -17.46
N LYS A 366 6.61 26.28 -18.11
CA LYS A 366 6.46 27.21 -19.24
C LYS A 366 5.73 26.58 -20.43
N GLU A 367 6.01 25.32 -20.74
CA GLU A 367 5.31 24.59 -21.80
C GLU A 367 3.83 24.37 -21.46
N LEU A 368 3.51 24.04 -20.19
CA LEU A 368 2.13 23.90 -19.75
C LEU A 368 1.38 25.24 -19.80
N GLU A 369 2.01 26.33 -19.36
CA GLU A 369 1.44 27.67 -19.42
C GLU A 369 1.06 28.05 -20.86
N LYS A 370 1.99 27.90 -21.81
CA LYS A 370 1.71 28.12 -23.24
C LYS A 370 0.56 27.25 -23.75
N ARG A 371 0.49 25.99 -23.30
CA ARG A 371 -0.61 25.10 -23.68
C ARG A 371 -1.94 25.55 -23.06
N ARG A 372 -1.95 26.02 -21.81
CA ARG A 372 -3.15 26.57 -21.15
C ARG A 372 -3.64 27.83 -21.85
N GLU A 373 -2.74 28.76 -22.19
CA GLU A 373 -3.09 29.98 -22.94
C GLU A 373 -3.72 29.67 -24.29
N LYS A 374 -3.22 28.64 -24.98
CA LYS A 374 -3.70 28.23 -26.31
C LYS A 374 -4.99 27.40 -26.26
N GLU A 375 -5.09 26.48 -25.31
CA GLU A 375 -6.07 25.38 -25.34
C GLU A 375 -7.09 25.45 -24.20
N TRP A 376 -6.89 26.29 -23.19
CA TRP A 376 -7.66 26.31 -21.93
C TRP A 376 -8.20 27.70 -21.58
N ASP A 377 -9.07 28.21 -22.46
CA ASP A 377 -9.77 29.49 -22.29
C ASP A 377 -10.77 29.51 -21.11
N GLU A 378 -11.26 30.70 -20.77
CA GLU A 378 -12.22 30.92 -19.67
C GLU A 378 -13.51 30.12 -19.85
N LYS A 379 -13.96 29.92 -21.10
CA LYS A 379 -15.16 29.15 -21.40
C LYS A 379 -14.97 27.68 -21.02
N LYS A 380 -13.86 27.06 -21.43
CA LYS A 380 -13.52 25.68 -21.05
C LYS A 380 -13.32 25.53 -19.56
N GLN A 381 -12.73 26.52 -18.90
CA GLN A 381 -12.62 26.56 -17.44
C GLN A 381 -13.99 26.53 -16.76
N ALA A 382 -14.92 27.36 -17.23
CA ALA A 382 -16.29 27.40 -16.70
C ALA A 382 -17.06 26.11 -16.99
N GLU A 383 -16.93 25.55 -18.20
CA GLU A 383 -17.55 24.26 -18.58
C GLU A 383 -17.02 23.11 -17.72
N TRP A 384 -15.71 23.08 -17.44
CA TRP A 384 -15.10 22.09 -16.55
C TRP A 384 -15.57 22.25 -15.11
N ALA A 385 -15.59 23.47 -14.58
CA ALA A 385 -16.08 23.73 -13.22
C ALA A 385 -17.54 23.32 -13.06
N LEU A 386 -18.38 23.59 -14.06
CA LEU A 386 -19.78 23.14 -14.09
C LEU A 386 -19.86 21.61 -14.11
N ALA A 387 -19.10 20.93 -14.97
CA ALA A 387 -19.11 19.48 -15.07
C ALA A 387 -18.64 18.79 -13.77
N VAL A 388 -17.63 19.36 -13.10
CA VAL A 388 -17.21 18.92 -11.76
C VAL A 388 -18.35 19.08 -10.76
N LYS A 389 -18.99 20.25 -10.72
CA LYS A 389 -20.13 20.50 -9.83
C LYS A 389 -21.27 19.52 -10.08
N GLU A 390 -21.64 19.28 -11.35
CA GLU A 390 -22.69 18.32 -11.71
C GLU A 390 -22.36 16.88 -11.29
N ALA A 391 -21.08 16.49 -11.34
CA ALA A 391 -20.62 15.20 -10.84
C ALA A 391 -20.76 15.10 -9.32
N HIS A 392 -20.41 16.16 -8.56
CA HIS A 392 -20.64 16.23 -7.12
C HIS A 392 -22.14 16.17 -6.77
N ASP A 393 -22.96 17.02 -7.38
CA ASP A 393 -24.41 17.06 -7.17
C ASP A 393 -25.06 15.70 -7.47
N PHE A 394 -24.55 14.98 -8.46
CA PHE A 394 -25.00 13.62 -8.79
C PHE A 394 -24.67 12.63 -7.66
N VAL A 395 -23.44 12.63 -7.15
CA VAL A 395 -23.02 11.74 -6.06
C VAL A 395 -23.76 12.06 -4.77
N ASP A 396 -24.01 13.33 -4.48
CA ASP A 396 -24.76 13.74 -3.30
C ASP A 396 -26.22 13.25 -3.36
N LYS A 397 -26.87 13.37 -4.52
CA LYS A 397 -28.20 12.82 -4.75
C LYS A 397 -28.22 11.29 -4.65
N GLU A 398 -27.22 10.62 -5.22
CA GLU A 398 -27.08 9.17 -5.14
C GLU A 398 -26.90 8.73 -3.67
N ASN A 399 -26.04 9.41 -2.91
CA ASN A 399 -25.79 9.13 -1.50
C ASN A 399 -26.99 9.43 -0.61
N ALA A 400 -27.75 10.49 -0.89
CA ALA A 400 -29.02 10.75 -0.21
C ALA A 400 -30.04 9.62 -0.46
N ALA A 401 -30.14 9.14 -1.70
CA ALA A 401 -31.00 8.02 -2.05
C ALA A 401 -30.54 6.70 -1.40
N ARG A 402 -29.23 6.46 -1.30
CA ARG A 402 -28.65 5.29 -0.61
C ARG A 402 -28.91 5.34 0.89
N LYS A 403 -28.73 6.50 1.52
CA LYS A 403 -29.06 6.75 2.93
C LYS A 403 -30.52 6.45 3.22
N ALA A 404 -31.44 6.90 2.36
CA ALA A 404 -32.88 6.61 2.49
C ALA A 404 -33.20 5.10 2.40
N LYS A 405 -32.34 4.31 1.75
CA LYS A 405 -32.46 2.85 1.62
C LYS A 405 -31.65 2.06 2.65
N GLY A 406 -30.94 2.74 3.57
CA GLY A 406 -30.02 2.09 4.51
C GLY A 406 -28.79 1.46 3.83
N VAL A 407 -28.46 1.88 2.61
CA VAL A 407 -27.28 1.41 1.88
C VAL A 407 -26.10 2.35 2.18
N PRO A 408 -24.88 1.83 2.39
CA PRO A 408 -23.70 2.66 2.61
C PRO A 408 -23.46 3.67 1.48
N PRO A 409 -22.91 4.87 1.77
CA PRO A 409 -22.62 5.86 0.74
C PRO A 409 -21.59 5.34 -0.24
N LYS A 410 -21.71 5.81 -1.49
CA LYS A 410 -20.78 5.50 -2.56
C LYS A 410 -19.47 6.25 -2.36
N VAL A 411 -18.38 5.50 -2.40
CA VAL A 411 -17.03 6.06 -2.34
C VAL A 411 -16.57 6.43 -3.75
N ILE A 412 -16.20 7.70 -3.94
CA ILE A 412 -15.57 8.20 -5.16
C ILE A 412 -14.10 8.46 -4.86
N ALA A 413 -13.23 7.67 -5.50
CA ALA A 413 -11.79 7.81 -5.34
C ALA A 413 -11.18 8.84 -6.31
N ASP A 414 -11.75 8.95 -7.51
CA ASP A 414 -11.33 9.92 -8.52
C ASP A 414 -12.55 10.53 -9.21
N TRP A 415 -12.61 11.85 -9.22
CA TRP A 415 -13.68 12.61 -9.87
C TRP A 415 -13.51 12.67 -11.37
N TRP A 416 -12.28 12.54 -11.91
CA TRP A 416 -12.01 12.70 -13.34
C TRP A 416 -12.76 11.68 -14.22
N PRO A 417 -12.74 10.37 -13.91
CA PRO A 417 -13.54 9.38 -14.65
C PRO A 417 -15.04 9.65 -14.55
N LEU A 418 -15.53 10.11 -13.40
CA LEU A 418 -16.95 10.41 -13.22
C LEU A 418 -17.37 11.64 -14.05
N VAL A 419 -16.57 12.70 -14.02
CA VAL A 419 -16.79 13.87 -14.89
C VAL A 419 -16.75 13.46 -16.36
N ARG A 420 -15.83 12.56 -16.76
CA ARG A 420 -15.79 12.02 -18.12
C ARG A 420 -17.06 11.31 -18.52
N GLN A 421 -17.57 10.47 -17.63
CA GLN A 421 -18.75 9.67 -17.87
C GLN A 421 -19.99 10.55 -18.00
N ARG A 422 -20.08 11.60 -17.19
CA ARG A 422 -21.24 12.49 -17.09
C ARG A 422 -21.21 13.59 -18.14
N SER A 423 -20.03 14.10 -18.47
CA SER A 423 -19.81 15.24 -19.36
C SER A 423 -18.71 14.90 -20.38
N PRO A 424 -18.94 13.90 -21.27
CA PRO A 424 -17.90 13.34 -22.14
C PRO A 424 -17.34 14.30 -23.19
N LYS A 425 -18.03 15.42 -23.44
CA LYS A 425 -17.62 16.46 -24.38
C LYS A 425 -16.79 17.57 -23.72
N THR A 426 -16.78 17.63 -22.40
CA THR A 426 -16.07 18.67 -21.66
C THR A 426 -14.56 18.45 -21.80
N ALA A 427 -13.84 19.50 -22.22
CA ALA A 427 -12.39 19.46 -22.30
C ALA A 427 -11.77 19.36 -20.90
N TYR A 428 -10.59 18.75 -20.80
CA TYR A 428 -9.88 18.60 -19.53
C TYR A 428 -8.83 19.69 -19.33
N PRO A 429 -8.61 20.13 -18.08
CA PRO A 429 -7.51 21.02 -17.79
C PRO A 429 -6.20 20.35 -18.19
N PRO A 430 -5.32 21.04 -18.94
CA PRO A 430 -4.00 20.52 -19.25
C PRO A 430 -3.27 20.13 -17.96
N SER A 431 -2.72 18.92 -17.92
CA SER A 431 -1.99 18.40 -16.77
C SER A 431 -0.51 18.17 -17.09
N TYR A 432 0.32 18.10 -16.05
CA TYR A 432 1.68 17.62 -16.19
C TYR A 432 1.68 16.12 -16.45
N ARG A 433 2.73 15.65 -17.13
CA ARG A 433 3.04 14.22 -17.24
C ARG A 433 3.54 13.73 -15.88
N GLY A 434 2.87 12.73 -15.31
CA GLY A 434 3.36 11.99 -14.15
C GLY A 434 4.51 11.05 -14.52
N TYR A 435 5.05 10.35 -13.54
CA TYR A 435 5.99 9.26 -13.81
C TYR A 435 5.32 8.14 -14.60
N THR A 436 6.09 7.43 -15.41
CA THR A 436 5.62 6.22 -16.10
C THR A 436 5.84 4.99 -15.22
N PRO A 437 5.13 3.88 -15.52
CA PRO A 437 5.38 2.62 -14.84
C PRO A 437 6.86 2.21 -14.87
N GLU A 438 7.51 2.34 -16.03
CA GLU A 438 8.92 1.99 -16.23
C GLU A 438 9.87 2.82 -15.36
N GLU A 439 9.62 4.15 -15.27
CA GLU A 439 10.41 5.03 -14.40
C GLU A 439 10.32 4.58 -12.92
N VAL A 440 9.15 4.13 -12.49
CA VAL A 440 8.95 3.62 -11.12
C VAL A 440 9.58 2.25 -10.92
N GLU A 441 9.50 1.36 -11.91
CA GLU A 441 10.21 0.07 -11.85
C GLU A 441 11.71 0.28 -11.70
N ASP A 442 12.29 1.21 -12.46
CA ASP A 442 13.72 1.48 -12.45
C ASP A 442 14.16 2.09 -11.12
N THR A 443 13.37 2.99 -10.54
CA THR A 443 13.59 3.47 -9.16
C THR A 443 13.65 2.30 -8.17
N ILE A 444 12.69 1.38 -8.20
CA ILE A 444 12.68 0.24 -7.27
C ILE A 444 13.87 -0.70 -7.54
N LYS A 445 14.28 -0.88 -8.80
CA LYS A 445 15.50 -1.65 -9.14
C LYS A 445 16.76 -1.03 -8.55
N HIS A 446 16.90 0.29 -8.59
CA HIS A 446 18.01 1.00 -7.96
C HIS A 446 17.98 0.85 -6.44
N SER A 447 16.83 1.03 -5.80
CA SER A 447 16.68 0.80 -4.35
C SER A 447 17.10 -0.62 -3.94
N VAL A 448 16.69 -1.64 -4.69
CA VAL A 448 17.08 -3.04 -4.42
C VAL A 448 18.56 -3.28 -4.67
N SER A 449 19.12 -2.68 -5.73
CA SER A 449 20.55 -2.71 -6.00
C SER A 449 21.35 -2.21 -4.81
N ASP A 450 21.03 -1.01 -4.34
CA ASP A 450 21.88 -0.30 -3.39
C ASP A 450 21.74 -0.88 -1.98
N LEU A 451 20.52 -1.26 -1.58
CA LEU A 451 20.26 -1.78 -0.23
C LEU A 451 20.61 -3.26 -0.07
N TYR A 452 20.64 -4.03 -1.17
CA TYR A 452 20.87 -5.47 -1.12
C TYR A 452 22.07 -5.91 -1.94
N ARG A 453 22.07 -5.69 -3.26
CA ARG A 453 23.13 -6.21 -4.14
C ARG A 453 24.50 -5.66 -3.75
N ASP A 454 24.59 -4.34 -3.61
CA ASP A 454 25.85 -3.65 -3.33
C ASP A 454 26.29 -3.89 -1.86
N ALA A 455 25.35 -4.27 -1.00
CA ALA A 455 25.59 -4.74 0.37
C ALA A 455 25.80 -6.27 0.49
N ASN A 456 25.90 -7.01 -0.63
CA ASN A 456 26.04 -8.47 -0.70
C ASN A 456 24.96 -9.26 0.08
N LYS A 457 23.73 -8.76 0.09
CA LYS A 457 22.57 -9.40 0.71
C LYS A 457 21.73 -10.16 -0.33
N PRO A 458 21.01 -11.21 0.08
CA PRO A 458 20.09 -11.90 -0.82
C PRO A 458 18.98 -10.95 -1.29
N ARG A 459 18.68 -10.98 -2.58
CA ARG A 459 17.63 -10.14 -3.17
C ARG A 459 16.26 -10.42 -2.49
N PRO A 460 15.49 -9.38 -2.13
CA PRO A 460 14.19 -9.55 -1.50
C PRO A 460 13.15 -10.13 -2.46
N GLU A 461 12.15 -10.81 -1.90
CA GLU A 461 10.96 -11.28 -2.58
C GLU A 461 9.84 -10.22 -2.51
N VAL A 462 9.38 -9.68 -3.64
CA VAL A 462 8.29 -8.69 -3.69
C VAL A 462 7.03 -9.31 -4.32
N ASN A 463 6.05 -9.62 -3.50
CA ASN A 463 4.76 -10.19 -3.88
C ASN A 463 3.68 -9.12 -3.93
N VAL A 464 2.85 -9.14 -4.99
CA VAL A 464 1.80 -8.14 -5.22
C VAL A 464 0.45 -8.83 -5.45
N VAL A 465 -0.56 -8.35 -4.76
CA VAL A 465 -1.97 -8.66 -4.97
C VAL A 465 -2.65 -7.41 -5.52
N LEU A 466 -2.98 -7.43 -6.80
CA LEU A 466 -3.78 -6.40 -7.44
C LEU A 466 -5.25 -6.64 -7.16
N PHE A 467 -5.85 -5.76 -6.36
CA PHE A 467 -7.26 -5.81 -6.05
C PHE A 467 -8.05 -4.86 -6.96
N ILE A 468 -8.85 -5.44 -7.85
CA ILE A 468 -9.60 -4.73 -8.88
C ILE A 468 -11.11 -5.00 -8.72
N GLY A 469 -11.93 -4.16 -9.35
CA GLY A 469 -13.38 -4.39 -9.37
C GLY A 469 -13.75 -5.71 -10.06
N GLU A 470 -14.92 -6.24 -9.73
CA GLU A 470 -15.42 -7.53 -10.26
C GLU A 470 -15.38 -7.58 -11.79
N ASP A 471 -15.93 -6.56 -12.43
CA ASP A 471 -15.96 -6.40 -13.90
C ASP A 471 -14.81 -5.54 -14.44
N GLU A 472 -13.84 -5.18 -13.59
CA GLU A 472 -12.72 -4.33 -13.99
C GLU A 472 -11.68 -5.14 -14.79
N MET A 473 -11.36 -4.66 -15.98
CA MET A 473 -10.24 -5.19 -16.76
C MET A 473 -8.95 -4.48 -16.35
N VAL A 474 -7.90 -5.24 -16.07
CA VAL A 474 -6.57 -4.67 -15.86
C VAL A 474 -6.04 -4.19 -17.19
N SER A 475 -5.58 -2.94 -17.25
CA SER A 475 -4.85 -2.44 -18.42
C SER A 475 -3.59 -3.30 -18.65
N PRO A 476 -3.30 -3.74 -19.89
CA PRO A 476 -2.09 -4.53 -20.17
C PRO A 476 -0.80 -3.86 -19.69
N VAL A 477 -0.73 -2.52 -19.78
CA VAL A 477 0.43 -1.74 -19.30
C VAL A 477 0.57 -1.85 -17.78
N ILE A 478 -0.53 -1.78 -17.05
CA ILE A 478 -0.54 -1.88 -15.59
C ILE A 478 -0.22 -3.30 -15.16
N GLU A 479 -0.77 -4.31 -15.83
CA GLU A 479 -0.48 -5.70 -15.53
C GLU A 479 1.00 -6.02 -15.78
N GLU A 480 1.56 -5.57 -16.90
CA GLU A 480 2.96 -5.78 -17.24
C GLU A 480 3.89 -5.10 -16.23
N HIS A 481 3.55 -3.88 -15.79
CA HIS A 481 4.28 -3.19 -14.72
C HIS A 481 4.45 -4.04 -13.46
N PHE A 482 3.34 -4.55 -12.92
CA PHE A 482 3.41 -5.37 -11.71
C PHE A 482 4.03 -6.75 -11.96
N LYS A 483 3.93 -7.31 -13.17
CA LYS A 483 4.68 -8.51 -13.57
C LYS A 483 6.18 -8.25 -13.56
N ASN A 484 6.64 -7.14 -14.12
CA ASN A 484 8.06 -6.77 -14.14
C ASN A 484 8.59 -6.53 -12.73
N LEU A 485 7.82 -5.80 -11.91
CA LEU A 485 8.16 -5.54 -10.52
C LEU A 485 8.32 -6.85 -9.72
N THR A 486 7.37 -7.79 -9.83
CA THR A 486 7.40 -9.06 -9.09
C THR A 486 8.46 -10.02 -9.64
N ARG A 487 8.54 -10.21 -10.97
CA ARG A 487 9.55 -11.06 -11.65
C ARG A 487 10.97 -10.59 -11.36
N GLY A 488 11.19 -9.28 -11.41
CA GLY A 488 12.49 -8.68 -11.09
C GLY A 488 12.94 -9.03 -9.67
N ASN A 489 12.00 -9.13 -8.73
CA ASN A 489 12.27 -9.34 -7.32
C ASN A 489 11.74 -10.68 -6.81
N ARG A 490 11.89 -11.76 -7.61
CA ARG A 490 11.59 -13.16 -7.23
C ARG A 490 10.20 -13.45 -6.67
N GLY A 491 9.27 -12.51 -6.76
CA GLY A 491 7.94 -12.63 -6.19
C GLY A 491 6.89 -13.01 -7.22
N LYS A 492 5.63 -12.91 -6.81
CA LYS A 492 4.47 -13.35 -7.59
C LYS A 492 3.44 -12.24 -7.64
N LEU A 493 2.72 -12.21 -8.76
CA LEU A 493 1.55 -11.38 -8.98
C LEU A 493 0.28 -12.22 -8.86
N LYS A 494 -0.68 -11.74 -8.08
CA LYS A 494 -2.05 -12.27 -8.04
C LYS A 494 -3.03 -11.14 -8.32
N VAL A 495 -4.07 -11.42 -9.11
CA VAL A 495 -5.18 -10.50 -9.32
C VAL A 495 -6.40 -11.05 -8.57
N LEU A 496 -7.03 -10.18 -7.77
CA LEU A 496 -8.30 -10.45 -7.09
C LEU A 496 -9.37 -9.52 -7.62
N LYS A 497 -10.55 -10.07 -7.91
CA LYS A 497 -11.67 -9.35 -8.52
C LYS A 497 -12.85 -9.29 -7.57
N GLY A 498 -13.18 -8.09 -7.10
CA GLY A 498 -14.32 -7.84 -6.24
C GLY A 498 -14.30 -8.64 -4.92
N LEU A 499 -15.40 -8.57 -4.18
CA LEU A 499 -15.54 -9.28 -2.90
C LEU A 499 -15.41 -10.80 -3.07
N ALA A 500 -15.99 -11.36 -4.13
CA ALA A 500 -15.94 -12.80 -4.41
C ALA A 500 -14.49 -13.31 -4.56
N GLY A 501 -13.63 -12.55 -5.25
CA GLY A 501 -12.22 -12.92 -5.39
C GLY A 501 -11.48 -13.01 -4.06
N ILE A 502 -11.82 -12.16 -3.08
CA ILE A 502 -11.27 -12.24 -1.72
C ILE A 502 -11.88 -13.45 -0.98
N GLU A 503 -13.18 -13.66 -1.08
CA GLU A 503 -13.83 -14.80 -0.42
C GLU A 503 -13.30 -16.15 -0.91
N ASP A 504 -13.05 -16.30 -2.20
CA ASP A 504 -12.59 -17.56 -2.78
C ASP A 504 -11.21 -17.95 -2.25
N VAL A 505 -10.27 -17.00 -2.19
CA VAL A 505 -8.92 -17.28 -1.67
C VAL A 505 -8.88 -17.46 -0.16
N THR A 506 -9.94 -17.05 0.54
CA THR A 506 -10.05 -17.17 2.00
C THR A 506 -10.86 -18.38 2.46
N LYS A 507 -11.72 -18.93 1.59
CA LYS A 507 -12.47 -20.19 1.79
C LYS A 507 -11.63 -21.44 1.51
N VAL A 508 -10.58 -21.35 0.68
CA VAL A 508 -9.68 -22.47 0.39
C VAL A 508 -8.74 -22.71 1.58
N LYS A 509 -9.24 -23.33 2.65
CA LYS A 509 -8.46 -24.12 3.63
C LYS A 509 -9.29 -25.22 4.23
#